data_AF-A0A523UBB4-F1
#
_entry.id   AF-A0A523UBB4-F1
#
_cell.length_a   1.000
_cell.length_b   1.000
_cell.length_c   1.000
_cell.angle_alpha   90.00
_cell.angle_beta   90.00
_cell.angle_gamma   90.00
#
_symmetry.space_group_name_H-M   'P 1'
#
loop_
_entity.id
_entity.type
_entity.pdbx_description
1 polymer ?
#
loop_
_entity_poly.entity_id
_entity_poly.type
_entity_poly.pdbx_seq_one_letter_code
_entity_poly.pdbx_strand_id
1 'polypeptide(L)'
;MGKSKQRNHLKTKTFIAGLRDIVSAVPTESDKQEIQRSFSVVIEFLTSLQKNFDALPSTEDMNKVSQAIQKLDRLFVKAEADPVLASTLGLRRPTPTRRSKLTITEDETAKAKATLAKLESLTIDEIRSQLQSKTYSMSELRAIASVMGIRSTKGINRDTLVHQITMKIANYRGYQRL
;
A
#
# COMPACT_ATOMS: atom_id res chain seq x y z
N MET A 1 -9.77 104.05 -31.32
CA MET A 1 -10.75 103.20 -30.59
C MET A 1 -10.78 101.81 -31.21
N GLY A 2 -10.83 100.72 -30.42
CA GLY A 2 -11.39 99.44 -30.90
C GLY A 2 -10.61 98.11 -30.80
N LYS A 3 -9.61 97.91 -29.92
CA LYS A 3 -8.88 96.61 -29.84
C LYS A 3 -8.74 95.95 -28.45
N SER A 4 -9.67 96.17 -27.51
CA SER A 4 -9.61 95.50 -26.19
C SER A 4 -10.64 94.39 -25.95
N LYS A 5 -11.67 94.23 -26.79
CA LYS A 5 -12.76 93.25 -26.55
C LYS A 5 -12.43 91.80 -26.92
N GLN A 6 -11.42 91.52 -27.76
CA GLN A 6 -11.14 90.15 -28.24
C GLN A 6 -10.32 89.27 -27.26
N ARG A 7 -9.57 89.84 -26.32
CA ARG A 7 -8.70 89.05 -25.41
C ARG A 7 -9.47 88.31 -24.29
N ASN A 8 -10.63 88.79 -23.89
CA ASN A 8 -11.44 88.13 -22.84
C ASN A 8 -12.23 86.93 -23.38
N HIS A 9 -12.58 86.92 -24.67
CA HIS A 9 -13.27 85.79 -25.31
C HIS A 9 -12.42 84.53 -25.43
N LEU A 10 -11.09 84.67 -25.52
CA LEU A 10 -10.18 83.53 -25.59
C LEU A 10 -10.05 82.82 -24.25
N LYS A 11 -10.07 83.56 -23.13
CA LYS A 11 -10.02 83.00 -21.77
C LYS A 11 -11.32 82.31 -21.36
N THR A 12 -12.47 82.82 -21.79
CA THR A 12 -13.75 82.13 -21.57
C THR A 12 -13.89 80.88 -22.42
N LYS A 13 -13.36 80.86 -23.66
CA LYS A 13 -13.36 79.65 -24.49
C LYS A 13 -12.47 78.54 -23.92
N THR A 14 -11.28 78.84 -23.41
CA THR A 14 -10.42 77.84 -22.78
C THR A 14 -10.98 77.35 -21.44
N PHE A 15 -11.63 78.22 -20.66
CA PHE A 15 -12.32 77.81 -19.44
C PHE A 15 -13.53 76.90 -19.73
N ILE A 16 -14.33 77.21 -20.76
CA ILE A 16 -15.46 76.36 -21.19
C ILE A 16 -14.95 75.03 -21.75
N ALA A 17 -13.83 75.01 -22.47
CA ALA A 17 -13.19 73.78 -22.93
C ALA A 17 -12.73 72.92 -21.73
N GLY A 18 -12.07 73.52 -20.74
CA GLY A 18 -11.68 72.81 -19.51
C GLY A 18 -12.87 72.28 -18.71
N LEU A 19 -13.97 73.04 -18.62
CA LEU A 19 -15.22 72.54 -18.02
C LEU A 19 -15.82 71.38 -18.81
N ARG A 20 -15.76 71.43 -20.14
CA ARG A 20 -16.24 70.34 -21.00
C ARG A 20 -15.41 69.07 -20.83
N ASP A 21 -14.09 69.22 -20.73
CA ASP A 21 -13.17 68.12 -20.50
C ASP A 21 -13.40 67.49 -19.11
N ILE A 22 -13.61 68.30 -18.08
CA ILE A 22 -13.95 67.84 -16.72
C ILE A 22 -15.31 67.11 -16.71
N VAL A 23 -16.33 67.66 -17.38
CA VAL A 23 -17.66 67.02 -17.47
C VAL A 23 -17.59 65.71 -18.25
N SER A 24 -16.75 65.61 -19.28
CA SER A 24 -16.51 64.35 -20.00
C SER A 24 -15.68 63.32 -19.24
N ALA A 25 -14.94 63.76 -18.20
CA ALA A 25 -14.20 62.87 -17.30
C ALA A 25 -15.05 62.35 -16.14
N VAL A 26 -16.29 62.85 -15.99
CA VAL A 26 -17.24 62.30 -15.01
C VAL A 26 -17.77 60.97 -15.56
N PRO A 27 -17.66 59.86 -14.80
CA PRO A 27 -18.20 58.58 -15.23
C PRO A 27 -19.69 58.72 -15.53
N THR A 28 -20.08 58.17 -16.68
CA THR A 28 -21.47 58.19 -17.13
C THR A 28 -22.36 57.39 -16.17
N GLU A 29 -23.67 57.62 -16.23
CA GLU A 29 -24.63 56.85 -15.43
C GLU A 29 -24.49 55.33 -15.68
N SER A 30 -24.16 54.94 -16.92
CA SER A 30 -23.86 53.55 -17.28
C SER A 30 -22.61 53.02 -16.60
N ASP A 31 -21.53 53.80 -16.54
CA ASP A 31 -20.29 53.38 -15.86
C ASP A 31 -20.54 53.16 -14.37
N LYS A 32 -21.33 54.05 -13.74
CA LYS A 32 -21.72 53.89 -12.33
C LYS A 32 -22.55 52.63 -12.10
N GLN A 33 -23.49 52.33 -13.00
CA GLN A 33 -24.30 51.11 -12.91
C GLN A 33 -23.46 49.85 -13.13
N GLU A 34 -22.49 49.89 -14.04
CA GLU A 34 -21.58 48.77 -14.30
C GLU A 34 -20.66 48.52 -13.10
N ILE A 35 -20.11 49.58 -12.51
CA ILE A 35 -19.33 49.51 -11.27
C ILE A 35 -20.20 48.99 -10.11
N GLN A 36 -21.44 49.43 -9.99
CA GLN A 36 -22.35 48.95 -8.94
C GLN A 36 -22.70 47.46 -9.12
N ARG A 37 -22.88 47.00 -10.37
CA ARG A 37 -23.09 45.58 -10.67
C ARG A 37 -21.86 44.76 -10.34
N SER A 38 -20.66 45.22 -10.70
CA SER A 38 -19.42 44.50 -10.38
C SER A 38 -19.20 44.41 -8.87
N PHE A 39 -19.49 45.48 -8.11
CA PHE A 39 -19.49 45.41 -6.64
C PHE A 39 -20.52 44.41 -6.09
N SER A 40 -21.72 44.35 -6.67
CA SER A 40 -22.75 43.41 -6.25
C SER A 40 -22.31 41.96 -6.46
N VAL A 41 -21.66 41.65 -7.58
CA VAL A 41 -21.09 40.32 -7.87
C VAL A 41 -19.98 39.97 -6.86
N VAL A 42 -19.11 40.93 -6.52
CA VAL A 42 -18.06 40.72 -5.52
C VAL A 42 -18.66 40.44 -4.14
N ILE A 43 -19.71 41.17 -3.76
CA ILE A 43 -20.41 40.95 -2.49
C ILE A 43 -21.07 39.57 -2.45
N GLU A 44 -21.75 39.15 -3.52
CA GLU A 44 -22.34 37.81 -3.61
C GLU A 44 -21.30 36.70 -3.51
N PHE A 45 -20.15 36.88 -4.18
CA PHE A 45 -19.04 35.94 -4.11
C PHE A 45 -18.49 35.83 -2.69
N LEU A 46 -18.21 36.96 -2.03
CA LEU A 46 -17.70 36.99 -0.66
C LEU A 46 -18.70 36.39 0.34
N THR A 47 -19.99 36.68 0.16
CA THR A 47 -21.06 36.12 1.00
C THR A 47 -21.17 34.60 0.82
N SER A 48 -21.02 34.12 -0.41
CA SER A 48 -21.02 32.68 -0.71
C SER A 48 -19.79 31.99 -0.12
N LEU A 49 -18.63 32.63 -0.18
CA LEU A 49 -17.39 32.13 0.42
C LEU A 49 -17.53 32.03 1.95
N GLN A 50 -18.10 33.06 2.58
CA GLN A 50 -18.40 33.05 4.02
C GLN A 50 -19.32 31.88 4.39
N LYS A 51 -20.44 31.69 3.68
CA LYS A 51 -21.36 30.56 3.91
C LYS A 51 -20.68 29.21 3.75
N ASN A 52 -19.82 29.06 2.75
CA ASN A 52 -19.06 27.84 2.54
C ASN A 52 -18.07 27.59 3.67
N PHE A 53 -17.45 28.65 4.20
CA PHE A 53 -16.55 28.55 5.34
C PHE A 53 -17.28 28.14 6.61
N ASP A 54 -18.48 28.68 6.86
CA ASP A 54 -19.33 28.30 7.99
C ASP A 54 -19.87 26.86 7.85
N ALA A 55 -20.01 26.36 6.62
CA ALA A 55 -20.40 24.98 6.33
C ALA A 55 -19.24 23.99 6.40
N LEU A 56 -17.99 24.45 6.54
CA LEU A 56 -16.87 23.54 6.72
C LEU A 56 -17.00 22.89 8.10
N PRO A 57 -16.98 21.53 8.17
CA PRO A 57 -17.02 20.85 9.45
C PRO A 57 -15.82 21.26 10.27
N SER A 58 -16.05 21.51 11.56
CA SER A 58 -14.98 21.86 12.49
C SER A 58 -13.95 20.73 12.57
N THR A 59 -12.73 21.07 13.00
CA THR A 59 -11.69 20.05 13.28
C THR A 59 -12.18 19.04 14.32
N GLU A 60 -13.05 19.47 15.25
CA GLU A 60 -13.69 18.59 16.22
C GLU A 60 -14.67 17.61 15.57
N ASP A 61 -15.46 18.04 14.58
CA ASP A 61 -16.40 17.17 13.87
C ASP A 61 -15.67 16.16 12.97
N MET A 62 -14.60 16.60 12.31
CA MET A 62 -13.68 15.71 11.59
C MET A 62 -13.06 14.65 12.53
N ASN A 63 -12.68 15.05 13.74
CA ASN A 63 -12.18 14.12 14.76
C ASN A 63 -13.26 13.13 15.22
N LYS A 64 -14.51 13.57 15.43
CA LYS A 64 -15.63 12.67 15.77
C LYS A 64 -15.90 11.66 14.66
N VAL A 65 -15.88 12.08 13.41
CA VAL A 65 -16.04 11.19 12.24
C VAL A 65 -14.89 10.19 12.18
N SER A 66 -13.65 10.64 12.33
CA SER A 66 -12.47 9.76 12.37
C SER A 66 -12.57 8.73 13.50
N GLN A 67 -12.98 9.15 14.70
CA GLN A 67 -13.21 8.24 15.82
C GLN A 67 -14.35 7.23 15.55
N ALA A 68 -15.42 7.66 14.87
CA ALA A 68 -16.50 6.76 14.48
C ALA A 68 -16.04 5.71 13.47
N ILE A 69 -15.24 6.11 12.47
CA ILE A 69 -14.63 5.20 11.50
C ILE A 69 -13.71 4.19 12.21
N GLN A 70 -12.86 4.65 13.13
CA GLN A 70 -11.99 3.75 13.91
C GLN A 70 -12.79 2.77 14.79
N LYS A 71 -13.94 3.19 15.34
CA LYS A 71 -14.83 2.30 16.09
C LYS A 71 -15.46 1.24 15.18
N LEU A 72 -15.88 1.62 13.98
CA LEU A 72 -16.42 0.68 12.99
C LEU A 72 -15.34 -0.33 12.56
N ASP A 73 -14.13 0.13 12.29
CA ASP A 73 -13.01 -0.75 11.92
C ASP A 73 -12.70 -1.78 13.02
N ARG A 74 -12.66 -1.33 14.28
CA ARG A 74 -12.52 -2.23 15.44
C ARG A 74 -13.69 -3.22 15.57
N LEU A 75 -14.92 -2.81 15.23
CA LEU A 75 -16.07 -3.71 15.21
C LEU A 75 -15.95 -4.76 14.12
N PHE A 76 -15.48 -4.40 12.92
CA PHE A 76 -15.24 -5.37 11.84
C PHE A 76 -14.16 -6.39 12.22
N VAL A 77 -13.03 -5.94 12.79
CA VAL A 77 -11.98 -6.85 13.27
C VAL A 77 -12.51 -7.82 14.35
N LYS A 78 -13.33 -7.33 15.28
CA LYS A 78 -13.96 -8.19 16.30
C LYS A 78 -14.99 -9.14 15.70
N ALA A 79 -15.77 -8.66 14.74
CA ALA A 79 -16.76 -9.48 14.04
C ALA A 79 -16.11 -10.59 13.21
N GLU A 80 -14.95 -10.34 12.60
CA GLU A 80 -14.17 -11.40 11.91
C GLU A 80 -13.60 -12.45 12.88
N ALA A 81 -13.35 -12.07 14.14
CA ALA A 81 -12.87 -12.97 15.16
C ALA A 81 -13.99 -13.88 15.71
N ASP A 82 -15.20 -13.35 15.87
CA ASP A 82 -16.38 -14.05 16.39
C ASP A 82 -17.17 -14.76 15.27
N PRO A 83 -17.29 -16.10 15.30
CA PRO A 83 -17.96 -16.86 14.24
C PRO A 83 -19.44 -16.51 14.06
N VAL A 84 -20.14 -16.11 15.12
CA VAL A 84 -21.57 -15.78 15.04
C VAL A 84 -21.74 -14.42 14.35
N LEU A 85 -20.95 -13.42 14.74
CA LEU A 85 -21.00 -12.07 14.16
C LEU A 85 -20.48 -12.02 12.72
N ALA A 86 -19.46 -12.79 12.38
CA ALA A 86 -18.98 -12.89 10.99
C ALA A 86 -20.09 -13.40 10.05
N SER A 87 -20.88 -14.37 10.52
CA SER A 87 -21.94 -14.99 9.72
C SER A 87 -23.12 -14.06 9.48
N THR A 88 -23.50 -13.24 10.48
CA THR A 88 -24.60 -12.27 10.36
C THR A 88 -24.22 -11.07 9.51
N LEU A 89 -22.95 -10.67 9.52
CA LEU A 89 -22.43 -9.55 8.72
C LEU A 89 -21.98 -9.96 7.31
N GLY A 90 -22.09 -11.24 6.95
CA GLY A 90 -21.69 -11.74 5.63
C GLY A 90 -20.17 -11.65 5.38
N LEU A 91 -19.37 -11.55 6.44
CA LEU A 91 -17.91 -11.45 6.33
C LEU A 91 -17.33 -12.82 5.98
N ARG A 92 -16.84 -12.96 4.75
CA ARG A 92 -16.25 -14.21 4.26
C ARG A 92 -14.85 -14.36 4.84
N ARG A 93 -14.74 -15.14 5.91
CA ARG A 93 -13.47 -15.36 6.61
C ARG A 93 -12.41 -15.93 5.65
N PRO A 94 -11.18 -15.37 5.63
CA PRO A 94 -10.08 -16.02 4.93
C PRO A 94 -9.79 -17.34 5.62
N THR A 95 -10.00 -18.45 4.91
CA THR A 95 -9.71 -19.79 5.40
C THR A 95 -8.23 -19.85 5.77
N PRO A 96 -7.86 -20.17 7.03
CA PRO A 96 -6.46 -20.23 7.39
C PRO A 96 -5.80 -21.33 6.56
N THR A 97 -4.92 -20.93 5.64
CA THR A 97 -4.10 -21.84 4.87
C THR A 97 -3.11 -22.47 5.84
N ARG A 98 -3.44 -23.68 6.34
CA ARG A 98 -2.53 -24.52 7.14
C ARG A 98 -1.31 -24.89 6.29
N ARG A 99 -0.33 -23.98 6.20
CA ARG A 99 1.03 -24.32 5.78
C ARG A 99 1.76 -24.83 7.01
N SER A 100 1.52 -26.08 7.34
CA SER A 100 2.45 -26.85 8.18
C SER A 100 3.77 -26.97 7.41
N LYS A 101 4.68 -26.03 7.66
CA LYS A 101 6.10 -26.23 7.38
C LYS A 101 6.52 -27.34 8.34
N LEU A 102 6.85 -28.51 7.80
CA LEU A 102 7.56 -29.54 8.55
C LEU A 102 8.94 -28.97 8.86
N THR A 103 9.07 -28.29 9.98
CA THR A 103 10.36 -27.82 10.48
C THR A 103 11.09 -29.05 10.99
N ILE A 104 12.07 -29.51 10.21
CA ILE A 104 13.03 -30.51 10.65
C ILE A 104 13.70 -29.94 11.90
N THR A 105 13.60 -30.65 13.01
CA THR A 105 14.16 -30.22 14.29
C THR A 105 15.68 -30.40 14.30
N GLU A 106 16.41 -29.59 15.06
CA GLU A 106 17.88 -29.69 15.16
C GLU A 106 18.32 -31.10 15.60
N ASP A 107 17.57 -31.73 16.49
CA ASP A 107 17.79 -33.11 16.95
C ASP A 107 17.71 -34.14 15.81
N GLU A 108 16.76 -33.98 14.88
CA GLU A 108 16.65 -34.85 13.70
C GLU A 108 17.86 -34.67 12.77
N THR A 109 18.40 -33.45 12.66
CA THR A 109 19.60 -33.21 11.85
C THR A 109 20.86 -33.82 12.46
N ALA A 110 21.00 -33.80 13.80
CA ALA A 110 22.11 -34.42 14.50
C ALA A 110 22.09 -35.96 14.35
N LYS A 111 20.91 -36.56 14.50
CA LYS A 111 20.70 -38.00 14.26
C LYS A 111 21.00 -38.37 12.81
N ALA A 112 20.55 -37.57 11.85
CA ALA A 112 20.81 -37.77 10.43
C ALA A 112 22.32 -37.76 10.10
N LYS A 113 23.10 -36.84 10.69
CA LYS A 113 24.56 -36.80 10.56
C LYS A 113 25.23 -38.05 11.14
N ALA A 114 24.81 -38.50 12.31
CA ALA A 114 25.33 -39.73 12.92
C ALA A 114 25.01 -40.98 12.09
N THR A 115 23.83 -41.03 11.47
CA THR A 115 23.48 -42.12 10.53
C THR A 115 24.28 -42.05 9.24
N LEU A 116 24.56 -40.84 8.72
CA LEU A 116 25.37 -40.66 7.53
C LEU A 116 26.80 -41.20 7.72
N ALA A 117 27.43 -40.91 8.86
CA ALA A 117 28.76 -41.44 9.17
C ALA A 117 28.80 -42.98 9.19
N LYS A 118 27.71 -43.63 9.61
CA LYS A 118 27.58 -45.10 9.58
C LYS A 118 27.36 -45.64 8.16
N LEU A 119 26.61 -44.90 7.32
CA LEU A 119 26.37 -45.27 5.93
C LEU A 119 27.64 -45.09 5.07
N GLU A 120 28.50 -44.13 5.43
CA GLU A 120 29.76 -43.86 4.76
C GLU A 120 30.81 -45.00 4.86
N SER A 121 30.67 -45.93 5.79
CA SER A 121 31.54 -47.13 5.86
C SER A 121 31.02 -48.34 5.07
N LEU A 122 29.76 -48.32 4.63
CA LEU A 122 29.10 -49.47 4.00
C LEU A 122 29.25 -49.47 2.47
N THR A 123 29.11 -50.63 1.83
CA THR A 123 29.07 -50.71 0.36
C THR A 123 27.77 -50.11 -0.21
N ILE A 124 27.76 -49.78 -1.49
CA ILE A 124 26.61 -49.12 -2.15
C ILE A 124 25.33 -49.98 -2.04
N ASP A 125 25.46 -51.29 -2.18
CA ASP A 125 24.34 -52.23 -2.11
C ASP A 125 23.84 -52.43 -0.68
N GLU A 126 24.74 -52.40 0.31
CA GLU A 126 24.39 -52.41 1.73
C GLU A 126 23.66 -51.13 2.14
N ILE A 127 24.08 -49.96 1.66
CA ILE A 127 23.38 -48.69 1.91
C ILE A 127 21.95 -48.76 1.38
N ARG A 128 21.77 -49.27 0.15
CA ARG A 128 20.44 -49.37 -0.47
C ARG A 128 19.53 -50.31 0.31
N SER A 129 20.01 -51.49 0.67
CA SER A 129 19.23 -52.46 1.45
C SER A 129 18.89 -51.93 2.85
N GLN A 130 19.82 -51.25 3.51
CA GLN A 130 19.61 -50.69 4.85
C GLN A 130 18.62 -49.51 4.83
N LEU A 131 18.73 -48.60 3.87
CA LEU A 131 17.81 -47.46 3.73
C LEU A 131 16.42 -47.89 3.25
N GLN A 132 16.31 -48.95 2.46
CA GLN A 132 15.02 -49.50 2.03
C GLN A 132 14.30 -50.22 3.17
N SER A 133 15.04 -50.79 4.13
CA SER A 133 14.48 -51.45 5.31
C SER A 133 13.64 -50.50 6.19
N LYS A 134 12.63 -51.04 6.89
CA LYS A 134 11.68 -50.27 7.73
C LYS A 134 12.31 -49.61 8.97
N THR A 135 13.61 -49.78 9.20
CA THR A 135 14.32 -49.21 10.35
C THR A 135 14.37 -47.68 10.30
N TYR A 136 14.39 -47.10 9.09
CA TYR A 136 14.39 -45.64 8.92
C TYR A 136 13.00 -45.11 8.58
N SER A 137 12.50 -44.15 9.35
CA SER A 137 11.24 -43.48 9.04
C SER A 137 11.39 -42.58 7.80
N MET A 138 10.27 -42.27 7.12
CA MET A 138 10.30 -41.30 6.01
C MET A 138 10.72 -39.89 6.45
N SER A 139 10.56 -39.53 7.72
CA SER A 139 11.06 -38.26 8.27
C SER A 139 12.59 -38.26 8.31
N GLU A 140 13.19 -39.33 8.82
CA GLU A 140 14.64 -39.48 8.93
C GLU A 140 15.31 -39.50 7.56
N LEU A 141 14.74 -40.22 6.59
CA LEU A 141 15.28 -40.20 5.23
C LEU A 141 15.24 -38.80 4.61
N ARG A 142 14.18 -38.02 4.86
CA ARG A 142 14.11 -36.61 4.42
C ARG A 142 15.10 -35.71 5.16
N ALA A 143 15.36 -35.97 6.44
CA ALA A 143 16.38 -35.26 7.20
C ALA A 143 17.79 -35.56 6.64
N ILE A 144 18.10 -36.84 6.35
CA ILE A 144 19.34 -37.27 5.69
C ILE A 144 19.47 -36.59 4.32
N ALA A 145 18.42 -36.64 3.49
CA ALA A 145 18.39 -35.97 2.19
C ALA A 145 18.63 -34.45 2.33
N SER A 146 18.01 -33.80 3.31
CA SER A 146 18.20 -32.37 3.57
C SER A 146 19.63 -32.03 3.98
N VAL A 147 20.27 -32.85 4.83
CA VAL A 147 21.68 -32.67 5.22
C VAL A 147 22.61 -32.83 4.02
N MET A 148 22.28 -33.73 3.08
CA MET A 148 23.00 -33.92 1.83
C MET A 148 22.68 -32.89 0.74
N GLY A 149 21.82 -31.90 1.02
CA GLY A 149 21.40 -30.87 0.06
C GLY A 149 20.40 -31.34 -1.01
N ILE A 150 19.76 -32.49 -0.82
CA ILE A 150 18.71 -33.02 -1.70
C ILE A 150 17.37 -32.41 -1.29
N ARG A 151 16.76 -31.62 -2.18
CA ARG A 151 15.43 -31.05 -1.96
C ARG A 151 14.36 -32.13 -2.12
N SER A 152 13.80 -32.60 -1.01
CA SER A 152 12.67 -33.53 -1.04
C SER A 152 11.34 -32.77 -1.20
N THR A 153 10.60 -33.03 -2.28
CA THR A 153 9.25 -32.50 -2.48
C THR A 153 8.22 -33.38 -1.74
N LYS A 154 7.11 -32.79 -1.31
CA LYS A 154 5.99 -33.53 -0.70
C LYS A 154 5.36 -34.41 -1.80
N GLY A 155 5.64 -35.71 -1.77
CA GLY A 155 5.16 -36.68 -2.77
C GLY A 155 6.22 -37.65 -3.29
N ILE A 156 7.49 -37.52 -2.88
CA ILE A 156 8.55 -38.45 -3.27
C ILE A 156 8.38 -39.79 -2.55
N ASN A 157 8.39 -40.88 -3.34
CA ASN A 157 8.37 -42.25 -2.85
C ASN A 157 9.65 -42.61 -2.10
N ARG A 158 9.58 -43.61 -1.22
CA ARG A 158 10.75 -44.06 -0.45
C ARG A 158 11.91 -44.47 -1.37
N ASP A 159 11.63 -45.28 -2.39
CA ASP A 159 12.68 -45.83 -3.26
C ASP A 159 13.43 -44.76 -4.05
N THR A 160 12.72 -43.73 -4.52
CA THR A 160 13.35 -42.63 -5.26
C THR A 160 14.24 -41.78 -4.34
N LEU A 161 13.82 -41.59 -3.09
CA LEU A 161 14.60 -40.85 -2.11
C LEU A 161 15.84 -41.64 -1.64
N VAL A 162 15.70 -42.95 -1.42
CA VAL A 162 16.82 -43.86 -1.15
C VAL A 162 17.83 -43.83 -2.29
N HIS A 163 17.37 -43.96 -3.54
CA HIS A 163 18.23 -43.92 -4.72
C HIS A 163 19.04 -42.61 -4.81
N GLN A 164 18.39 -41.46 -4.59
CA GLN A 164 19.06 -40.15 -4.60
C GLN A 164 20.13 -40.02 -3.52
N ILE A 165 19.85 -40.50 -2.30
CA ILE A 165 20.81 -40.53 -1.19
C ILE A 165 22.00 -41.42 -1.59
N THR A 166 21.75 -42.66 -2.03
CA THR A 166 22.80 -43.61 -2.42
C THR A 166 23.68 -43.05 -3.55
N MET A 167 23.10 -42.45 -4.59
CA MET A 167 23.87 -41.82 -5.67
C MET A 167 24.74 -40.67 -5.17
N LYS A 168 24.22 -39.81 -4.28
CA LYS A 168 25.01 -38.71 -3.74
C LYS A 168 26.18 -39.18 -2.89
N ILE A 169 26.01 -40.24 -2.08
CA ILE A 169 27.11 -40.86 -1.32
C ILE A 169 28.15 -41.46 -2.28
N ALA A 170 27.71 -42.20 -3.30
CA ALA A 170 28.60 -42.80 -4.29
C ALA A 170 29.43 -41.73 -5.04
N ASN A 171 28.78 -40.64 -5.47
CA ASN A 171 29.45 -39.53 -6.13
C ASN A 171 30.47 -38.86 -5.20
N TYR A 172 30.10 -38.61 -3.94
CA TYR A 172 31.01 -38.02 -2.95
C TYR A 172 32.28 -38.87 -2.75
N ARG A 173 32.13 -40.20 -2.65
CA ARG A 173 33.27 -41.13 -2.58
C ARG A 173 34.12 -41.13 -3.85
N GLY A 174 33.48 -41.02 -5.01
CA GLY A 174 34.18 -40.91 -6.30
C GLY A 174 35.08 -39.68 -6.37
N TYR A 175 34.57 -38.51 -5.94
CA TYR A 175 35.34 -37.26 -5.91
C TYR A 175 36.45 -37.24 -4.86
N GLN A 176 36.34 -38.00 -3.76
CA GLN A 176 37.41 -38.08 -2.76
C GLN A 176 38.60 -38.97 -3.18
N ARG A 177 38.41 -39.84 -4.17
CA ARG A 177 39.43 -40.79 -4.65
C ARG A 177 40.12 -40.36 -5.95
N LEU A 178 39.68 -39.24 -6.53
CA LEU A 178 40.30 -38.56 -7.67
C LEU A 178 41.33 -37.54 -7.16
#